data_AF-A0A521JUL8-F1
#
_entry.id   AF-A0A521JUL8-F1
#
_cell.length_a   1.000
_cell.length_b   1.000
_cell.length_c   1.000
_cell.angle_alpha   90.00
_cell.angle_beta   90.00
_cell.angle_gamma   90.00
#
_symmetry.space_group_name_H-M   'P 1'
#
loop_
_entity.id
_entity.type
_entity.pdbx_description
1 polymer ?
#
loop_
_entity_poly.entity_id
_entity_poly.type
_entity_poly.pdbx_seq_one_letter_code
_entity_poly.pdbx_strand_id
1 'polypeptide(L)'
;MLLAALLALQSTESLSADWAAVAALPAGRERAARVALLLHDRARELSKPEIELAWRVGTEEADALRFDSAVPVQRALYERMPALWSVSNLALSLNRLEGAGSADKVLAEWLPRARGSERADVWSQRGTYWLGAGDAARGRPLLARAIALGSSDATVVLAREDLAAGRVAAARAGFAAALLERTPSPWAVRGFGVALLTP
;
A
#
# COMPACT_ATOMS: atom_id res chain seq x y z
N MET A 1 -3.44 -3.01 26.18
CA MET A 1 -3.15 -4.46 26.33
C MET A 1 -1.95 -4.94 25.51
N LEU A 2 -1.64 -4.39 24.33
CA LEU A 2 -0.42 -4.73 23.58
C LEU A 2 0.89 -4.49 24.38
N LEU A 3 0.93 -3.45 25.21
CA LEU A 3 2.13 -3.09 25.99
C LEU A 3 2.50 -4.14 27.05
N ALA A 4 1.52 -4.86 27.61
CA ALA A 4 1.75 -5.86 28.65
C ALA A 4 2.31 -7.18 28.07
N ALA A 5 1.91 -7.53 26.84
CA ALA A 5 2.46 -8.68 26.13
C ALA A 5 3.91 -8.44 25.67
N LEU A 6 4.27 -7.19 25.37
CA LEU A 6 5.63 -6.77 25.00
C LEU A 6 6.62 -6.79 26.18
N LEU A 7 6.14 -6.56 27.40
CA LEU A 7 6.98 -6.55 28.61
C LEU A 7 7.25 -7.95 29.18
N ALA A 8 6.37 -8.92 28.92
CA ALA A 8 6.54 -10.30 29.40
C ALA A 8 7.61 -11.12 28.61
N LEU A 9 8.10 -10.59 27.49
CA LEU A 9 9.13 -11.21 26.64
C LEU A 9 10.57 -10.69 26.93
N GLN A 10 10.75 -9.85 27.97
CA GLN A 10 12.01 -9.16 28.24
C GLN A 10 12.98 -9.91 29.18
N SER A 11 12.77 -11.19 29.47
CA SER A 11 13.78 -12.00 30.18
C SER A 11 14.92 -12.41 29.25
N THR A 12 15.84 -11.48 29.03
CA THR A 12 17.30 -11.63 28.97
C THR A 12 17.87 -13.00 28.53
N GLU A 13 17.76 -13.29 27.24
CA GLU A 13 18.82 -13.92 26.46
C GLU A 13 18.95 -13.08 25.17
N SER A 14 20.19 -12.82 24.76
CA SER A 14 20.61 -12.13 23.53
C SER A 14 19.57 -12.15 22.39
N LEU A 15 18.72 -11.13 22.31
CA LEU A 15 17.85 -10.87 21.14
C LEU A 15 18.65 -10.42 19.90
N SER A 16 19.98 -10.30 20.01
CA SER A 16 20.82 -10.21 18.82
C SER A 16 20.83 -11.58 18.13
N ALA A 17 20.19 -11.60 16.97
CA ALA A 17 20.53 -12.43 15.83
C ALA A 17 20.08 -13.89 15.88
N ASP A 18 18.79 -14.14 15.63
CA ASP A 18 18.54 -15.25 14.71
C ASP A 18 17.38 -15.03 13.75
N TRP A 19 17.64 -14.19 12.73
CA TRP A 19 16.82 -14.15 11.53
C TRP A 19 16.65 -15.54 10.90
N ALA A 20 17.60 -16.47 11.07
CA ALA A 20 17.45 -17.85 10.59
C ALA A 20 16.46 -18.65 11.44
N ALA A 21 16.48 -18.50 12.78
CA ALA A 21 15.45 -19.11 13.64
C ALA A 21 14.05 -18.59 13.30
N VAL A 22 13.91 -17.27 13.06
CA VAL A 22 12.63 -16.69 12.65
C VAL A 22 12.21 -17.16 11.26
N ALA A 23 13.15 -17.34 10.33
CA ALA A 23 12.87 -17.90 9.00
C ALA A 23 12.36 -19.34 9.06
N ALA A 24 12.81 -20.13 10.05
CA ALA A 24 12.37 -21.51 10.27
C ALA A 24 10.98 -21.63 10.91
N LEU A 25 10.43 -20.55 11.49
CA LEU A 25 9.10 -20.57 12.07
C LEU A 25 8.02 -20.72 10.98
N PRO A 26 6.90 -21.40 11.28
CA PRO A 26 5.75 -21.43 10.39
C PRO A 26 5.17 -20.02 10.19
N ALA A 27 4.46 -19.82 9.09
CA ALA A 27 3.73 -18.59 8.85
C ALA A 27 2.67 -18.36 9.93
N GLY A 28 2.51 -17.09 10.34
CA GLY A 28 1.55 -16.71 11.38
C GLY A 28 2.06 -15.61 12.31
N ARG A 29 1.21 -15.29 13.28
CA ARG A 29 1.36 -14.14 14.19
C ARG A 29 2.65 -14.15 14.99
N GLU A 30 3.08 -15.33 15.44
CA GLU A 30 4.32 -15.45 16.22
C GLU A 30 5.54 -15.02 15.40
N ARG A 31 5.66 -15.55 14.17
CA ARG A 31 6.77 -15.18 13.28
C ARG A 31 6.73 -13.70 12.93
N ALA A 32 5.56 -13.15 12.65
CA ALA A 32 5.38 -11.73 12.40
C ALA A 32 5.79 -10.86 13.60
N ALA A 33 5.39 -11.23 14.81
CA ALA A 33 5.79 -10.52 16.03
C ALA A 33 7.32 -10.54 16.22
N ARG A 34 7.98 -11.68 16.01
CA ARG A 34 9.45 -11.78 16.11
C ARG A 34 10.16 -10.97 15.04
N VAL A 35 9.70 -11.00 13.78
CA VAL A 35 10.24 -10.13 12.71
C VAL A 35 10.09 -8.66 13.08
N ALA A 36 8.92 -8.25 13.57
CA ALA A 36 8.69 -6.87 13.98
C ALA A 36 9.68 -6.45 15.07
N LEU A 37 9.91 -7.28 16.10
CA LEU A 37 10.90 -7.03 17.14
C LEU A 37 12.32 -6.89 16.57
N LEU A 38 12.75 -7.79 15.68
CA LEU A 38 14.07 -7.73 15.04
C LEU A 38 14.26 -6.47 14.18
N LEU A 39 13.20 -5.96 13.56
CA LEU A 39 13.25 -4.70 12.81
C LEU A 39 13.38 -3.46 13.70
N HIS A 40 12.99 -3.53 14.97
CA HIS A 40 13.14 -2.41 15.93
C HIS A 40 14.57 -2.29 16.47
N ASP A 41 15.41 -3.31 16.33
CA ASP A 41 16.84 -3.20 16.63
C ASP A 41 17.50 -2.28 15.59
N ARG A 42 17.65 -1.01 15.97
CA ARG A 42 18.19 0.01 15.07
C ARG A 42 19.71 0.02 14.97
N ALA A 43 20.42 -0.69 15.84
CA ALA A 43 21.87 -0.61 15.98
C ALA A 43 22.64 -1.32 14.84
N ARG A 44 21.99 -2.26 14.15
CA ARG A 44 22.58 -3.09 13.09
C ARG A 44 22.04 -2.72 11.73
N GLU A 45 22.81 -2.81 10.64
CA GLU A 45 22.26 -2.72 9.28
C GLU A 45 21.53 -4.00 8.88
N LEU A 46 20.47 -3.91 8.07
CA LEU A 46 19.77 -5.09 7.56
C LEU A 46 20.47 -5.60 6.30
N SER A 47 20.70 -6.90 6.23
CA SER A 47 21.13 -7.55 4.99
C SER A 47 19.95 -7.72 4.04
N LYS A 48 20.23 -7.88 2.74
CA LYS A 48 19.19 -8.10 1.72
C LYS A 48 18.26 -9.29 2.05
N PRO A 49 18.75 -10.48 2.46
CA PRO A 49 17.87 -11.59 2.85
C PRO A 49 16.93 -11.27 4.00
N GLU A 50 17.35 -10.42 4.94
CA GLU A 50 16.51 -10.03 6.09
C GLU A 50 15.42 -9.04 5.69
N ILE A 51 15.73 -8.10 4.79
CA ILE A 51 14.74 -7.21 4.17
C ILE A 51 13.71 -8.04 3.40
N GLU A 52 14.16 -9.02 2.62
CA GLU A 52 13.29 -9.93 1.85
C GLU A 52 12.41 -10.79 2.77
N LEU A 53 12.97 -11.33 3.86
CA LEU A 53 12.18 -12.07 4.85
C LEU A 53 11.13 -11.16 5.51
N ALA A 54 11.52 -9.96 5.95
CA ALA A 54 10.60 -9.01 6.58
C ALA A 54 9.46 -8.60 5.64
N TRP A 55 9.79 -8.28 4.38
CA TRP A 55 8.80 -7.95 3.36
C TRP A 55 7.83 -9.12 3.14
N ARG A 56 8.35 -10.32 2.94
CA ARG A 56 7.54 -11.53 2.72
C ARG A 56 6.64 -11.84 3.91
N VAL A 57 7.16 -11.78 5.13
CA VAL A 57 6.37 -12.02 6.34
C VAL A 57 5.25 -10.99 6.48
N GLY A 58 5.53 -9.70 6.26
CA GLY A 58 4.49 -8.67 6.27
C GLY A 58 3.42 -8.87 5.19
N THR A 59 3.82 -9.30 3.98
CA THR A 59 2.89 -9.60 2.88
C THR A 59 2.05 -10.84 3.15
N GLU A 60 2.64 -11.94 3.64
CA GLU A 60 1.91 -13.17 3.96
C GLU A 60 0.84 -12.97 5.05
N GLU A 61 1.12 -12.13 6.06
CA GLU A 61 0.11 -11.76 7.06
C GLU A 61 -1.01 -10.91 6.44
N ALA A 62 -0.68 -9.97 5.56
CA ALA A 62 -1.68 -9.13 4.88
C ALA A 62 -2.55 -9.93 3.90
N ASP A 63 -1.97 -10.85 3.14
CA ASP A 63 -2.68 -11.75 2.21
C ASP A 63 -3.63 -12.69 2.97
N ALA A 64 -3.25 -13.09 4.18
CA ALA A 64 -4.09 -13.87 5.08
C ALA A 64 -5.05 -13.00 5.93
N LEU A 65 -5.20 -11.71 5.60
CA LEU A 65 -6.08 -10.73 6.26
C LEU A 65 -5.80 -10.51 7.76
N ARG A 66 -4.59 -10.84 8.23
CA ARG A 66 -4.12 -10.63 9.62
C ARG A 66 -3.43 -9.28 9.75
N PHE A 67 -4.16 -8.20 9.46
CA PHE A 67 -3.59 -6.84 9.42
C PHE A 67 -3.05 -6.36 10.77
N ASP A 68 -3.60 -6.85 11.88
CA ASP A 68 -3.10 -6.62 13.24
C ASP A 68 -1.65 -7.10 13.43
N SER A 69 -1.25 -8.16 12.69
CA SER A 69 0.11 -8.70 12.68
C SER A 69 0.96 -8.15 11.53
N ALA A 70 0.36 -7.82 10.39
CA ALA A 70 1.05 -7.25 9.23
C ALA A 70 1.56 -5.81 9.47
N VAL A 71 0.72 -4.95 10.07
CA VAL A 71 1.04 -3.52 10.27
C VAL A 71 2.30 -3.31 11.10
N PRO A 72 2.54 -3.98 12.24
CA PRO A 72 3.78 -3.84 13.00
C PRO A 72 5.04 -4.15 12.17
N VAL A 73 5.01 -5.22 11.37
CA VAL A 73 6.13 -5.62 10.49
C VAL A 73 6.37 -4.56 9.41
N GLN A 74 5.32 -4.17 8.69
CA GLN A 74 5.44 -3.22 7.58
C GLN A 74 5.82 -1.82 8.05
N ARG A 75 5.35 -1.41 9.24
CA ARG A 75 5.75 -0.14 9.87
C ARG A 75 7.22 -0.12 10.21
N ALA A 76 7.68 -1.14 10.92
CA ALA A 76 9.09 -1.27 11.27
C ALA A 76 9.96 -1.36 10.01
N LEU A 77 9.53 -2.08 8.98
CA LEU A 77 10.25 -2.17 7.71
C LEU A 77 10.29 -0.83 6.97
N TYR A 78 9.20 -0.06 6.93
CA TYR A 78 9.17 1.27 6.32
C TYR A 78 10.11 2.25 7.05
N GLU A 79 10.14 2.24 8.38
CA GLU A 79 11.04 3.08 9.17
C GLU A 79 12.52 2.77 8.89
N ARG A 80 12.83 1.50 8.59
CA ARG A 80 14.18 1.01 8.32
C ARG A 80 14.59 1.20 6.85
N MET A 81 13.64 1.00 5.94
CA MET A 81 13.81 1.04 4.49
C MET A 81 12.76 1.98 3.89
N PRO A 82 12.94 3.31 4.02
CA PRO A 82 12.02 4.30 3.49
C PRO A 82 12.06 4.27 1.96
N ALA A 83 11.08 3.61 1.34
CA ALA A 83 10.94 3.44 -0.10
C ALA A 83 9.46 3.42 -0.52
N LEU A 84 9.18 3.67 -1.80
CA LEU A 84 7.79 3.68 -2.28
C LEU A 84 7.07 2.35 -2.02
N TRP A 85 7.74 1.22 -2.27
CA TRP A 85 7.14 -0.11 -2.04
C TRP A 85 6.81 -0.37 -0.56
N SER A 86 7.65 0.11 0.38
CA SER A 86 7.46 -0.14 1.81
C SER A 86 6.33 0.72 2.38
N VAL A 87 6.26 1.99 1.97
CA VAL A 87 5.15 2.87 2.38
C VAL A 87 3.82 2.45 1.75
N SER A 88 3.81 1.99 0.49
CA SER A 88 2.59 1.51 -0.16
C SER A 88 2.01 0.28 0.53
N ASN A 89 2.87 -0.69 0.91
CA ASN A 89 2.44 -1.86 1.67
C ASN A 89 1.89 -1.49 3.04
N LEU A 90 2.59 -0.63 3.78
CA LEU A 90 2.11 -0.12 5.06
C LEU A 90 0.76 0.61 4.93
N ALA A 91 0.64 1.50 3.94
CA ALA A 91 -0.60 2.23 3.69
C ALA A 91 -1.76 1.30 3.37
N LEU A 92 -1.53 0.24 2.57
CA LEU A 92 -2.55 -0.75 2.25
C LEU A 92 -3.04 -1.48 3.51
N SER A 93 -2.14 -1.97 4.35
CA SER A 93 -2.54 -2.67 5.57
C SER A 93 -3.20 -1.74 6.58
N LEU A 94 -2.74 -0.47 6.69
CA LEU A 94 -3.41 0.53 7.50
C LEU A 94 -4.81 0.86 6.99
N ASN A 95 -5.00 0.94 5.67
CA ASN A 95 -6.33 1.15 5.10
C ASN A 95 -7.28 0.01 5.48
N ARG A 96 -6.78 -1.22 5.52
CA ARG A 96 -7.58 -2.40 5.89
C ARG A 96 -7.85 -2.51 7.39
N LEU A 97 -6.89 -2.12 8.24
CA LEU A 97 -7.02 -2.21 9.70
C LEU A 97 -7.75 -1.01 10.32
N GLU A 98 -7.40 0.19 9.89
CA GLU A 98 -7.78 1.46 10.53
C GLU A 98 -8.58 2.39 9.62
N GLY A 99 -8.57 2.15 8.30
CA GLY A 99 -9.32 2.92 7.30
C GLY A 99 -8.48 3.94 6.53
N ALA A 100 -9.14 4.61 5.58
CA ALA A 100 -8.51 5.49 4.60
C ALA A 100 -7.71 6.65 5.22
N GLY A 101 -8.14 7.17 6.37
CA GLY A 101 -7.45 8.27 7.06
C GLY A 101 -6.02 7.90 7.49
N SER A 102 -5.81 6.72 8.06
CA SER A 102 -4.48 6.26 8.47
C SER A 102 -3.56 5.99 7.29
N ALA A 103 -4.10 5.43 6.21
CA ALA A 103 -3.37 5.23 4.97
C ALA A 103 -3.00 6.55 4.27
N ASP A 104 -3.93 7.50 4.23
CA ASP A 104 -3.69 8.83 3.66
C ASP A 104 -2.59 9.58 4.42
N LYS A 105 -2.62 9.51 5.76
CA LYS A 105 -1.62 10.15 6.63
C LYS A 105 -0.20 9.67 6.29
N VAL A 106 0.03 8.36 6.22
CA VAL A 106 1.37 7.84 5.97
C VAL A 106 1.87 8.16 4.55
N LEU A 107 0.98 8.14 3.55
CA LEU A 107 1.31 8.54 2.18
C LEU A 107 1.56 10.04 2.05
N ALA A 108 0.81 10.87 2.78
CA ALA A 108 1.03 12.31 2.83
C ALA A 108 2.39 12.66 3.45
N GLU A 109 2.79 11.95 4.51
CA GLU A 109 4.12 12.08 5.13
C GLU A 109 5.26 11.63 4.21
N TRP A 110 5.01 10.69 3.29
CA TRP A 110 5.98 10.26 2.27
C TRP A 110 6.12 11.24 1.10
N LEU A 111 5.07 11.99 0.78
CA LEU A 111 5.01 12.85 -0.40
C LEU A 111 6.17 13.86 -0.55
N PRO A 112 6.75 14.45 0.51
CA PRO A 112 7.94 15.30 0.39
C PRO A 112 9.18 14.56 -0.14
N ARG A 113 9.25 13.23 -0.01
CA ARG A 113 10.35 12.38 -0.48
C ARG A 113 10.14 11.90 -1.93
N ALA A 114 8.89 11.67 -2.33
CA ALA A 114 8.55 11.19 -3.66
C ALA A 114 9.04 12.11 -4.79
N ARG A 115 9.55 11.53 -5.87
CA ARG A 115 10.06 12.23 -7.07
C ARG A 115 9.46 11.65 -8.35
N GLY A 116 9.42 12.45 -9.41
CA GLY A 116 8.95 12.01 -10.74
C GLY A 116 7.58 11.31 -10.69
N SER A 117 7.50 10.14 -11.34
CA SER A 117 6.28 9.31 -11.41
C SER A 117 5.78 8.82 -10.05
N GLU A 118 6.67 8.63 -9.06
CA GLU A 118 6.26 8.20 -7.72
C GLU A 118 5.27 9.18 -7.07
N ARG A 119 5.41 10.48 -7.36
CA ARG A 119 4.48 11.49 -6.83
C ARG A 119 3.08 11.25 -7.36
N ALA A 120 2.96 10.91 -8.65
CA ALA A 120 1.69 10.61 -9.28
C ALA A 120 1.05 9.36 -8.66
N ASP A 121 1.85 8.31 -8.42
CA ASP A 121 1.39 7.07 -7.79
C ASP A 121 0.92 7.28 -6.35
N VAL A 122 1.64 8.08 -5.57
CA VAL A 122 1.25 8.39 -4.19
C VAL A 122 -0.07 9.16 -4.15
N TRP A 123 -0.25 10.18 -5.00
CA TRP A 123 -1.55 10.87 -5.10
C TRP A 123 -2.67 9.95 -5.56
N SER A 124 -2.39 9.04 -6.50
CA SER A 124 -3.36 8.06 -7.01
C SER A 124 -3.83 7.11 -5.90
N GLN A 125 -2.90 6.55 -5.12
CA GLN A 125 -3.22 5.66 -4.00
C GLN A 125 -4.03 6.38 -2.91
N ARG A 126 -3.63 7.62 -2.55
CA ARG A 126 -4.39 8.45 -1.60
C ARG A 126 -5.83 8.65 -2.04
N GLY A 127 -6.03 9.02 -3.32
CA GLY A 127 -7.37 9.18 -3.89
C GLY A 127 -8.18 7.88 -3.88
N THR A 128 -7.54 6.77 -4.24
CA THR A 128 -8.16 5.45 -4.29
C THR A 128 -8.65 4.98 -2.92
N TYR A 129 -7.89 5.21 -1.85
CA TYR A 129 -8.33 4.85 -0.50
C TYR A 129 -9.55 5.66 -0.04
N TRP A 130 -9.60 6.96 -0.30
CA TRP A 130 -10.78 7.77 0.03
C TRP A 130 -12.02 7.38 -0.80
N LEU A 131 -11.84 7.08 -2.09
CA LEU A 131 -12.95 6.54 -2.89
C LEU A 131 -13.43 5.19 -2.36
N GLY A 132 -12.53 4.28 -2.00
CA GLY A 132 -12.87 2.98 -1.41
C GLY A 132 -13.60 3.08 -0.08
N ALA A 133 -13.43 4.20 0.65
CA ALA A 133 -14.17 4.53 1.86
C ALA A 133 -15.50 5.26 1.59
N GLY A 134 -15.87 5.49 0.33
CA GLY A 134 -17.09 6.21 -0.06
C GLY A 134 -16.99 7.74 0.02
N ASP A 135 -15.81 8.30 0.32
CA ASP A 135 -15.60 9.76 0.39
C ASP A 135 -15.10 10.31 -0.94
N ALA A 136 -16.03 10.45 -1.89
CA ALA A 136 -15.74 11.02 -3.21
C ALA A 136 -15.25 12.47 -3.13
N ALA A 137 -15.69 13.23 -2.12
CA ALA A 137 -15.30 14.63 -1.94
C ALA A 137 -13.80 14.75 -1.63
N ARG A 138 -13.23 13.84 -0.85
CA ARG A 138 -11.78 13.76 -0.61
C ARG A 138 -11.04 13.04 -1.73
N GLY A 139 -11.57 11.94 -2.24
CA GLY A 139 -10.86 11.09 -3.21
C GLY A 139 -10.64 11.76 -4.57
N ARG A 140 -11.66 12.42 -5.12
CA ARG A 140 -11.61 12.98 -6.48
C ARG A 140 -10.53 14.07 -6.67
N PRO A 141 -10.37 15.06 -5.77
CA PRO A 141 -9.29 16.04 -5.90
C PRO A 141 -7.88 15.42 -5.89
N LEU A 142 -7.69 14.33 -5.14
CA LEU A 142 -6.41 13.61 -5.07
C LEU A 142 -6.11 12.88 -6.38
N LEU A 143 -7.11 12.21 -6.96
CA LEU A 143 -6.98 11.58 -8.28
C LEU A 143 -6.74 12.63 -9.37
N ALA A 144 -7.45 13.77 -9.33
CA ALA A 144 -7.21 14.86 -10.28
C ALA A 144 -5.76 15.38 -10.20
N ARG A 145 -5.19 15.46 -8.98
CA ARG A 145 -3.79 15.81 -8.80
C ARG A 145 -2.84 14.75 -9.36
N ALA A 146 -3.16 13.47 -9.20
CA ALA A 146 -2.40 12.37 -9.78
C ALA A 146 -2.43 12.39 -11.32
N ILE A 147 -3.59 12.64 -11.92
CA ILE A 147 -3.77 12.78 -13.38
C ILE A 147 -2.95 13.95 -13.91
N ALA A 148 -2.99 15.11 -13.23
CA ALA A 148 -2.17 16.27 -13.60
C ALA A 148 -0.65 16.01 -13.52
N LEU A 149 -0.24 14.96 -12.81
CA LEU A 149 1.15 14.48 -12.73
C LEU A 149 1.44 13.29 -13.66
N GLY A 150 0.49 12.89 -14.52
CA GLY A 150 0.64 11.82 -15.50
C GLY A 150 0.26 10.41 -15.02
N SER A 151 -0.51 10.26 -13.93
CA SER A 151 -0.96 8.93 -13.50
C SER A 151 -2.10 8.40 -14.37
N SER A 152 -1.78 7.47 -15.26
CA SER A 152 -2.79 6.74 -16.05
C SER A 152 -3.74 5.88 -15.17
N ASP A 153 -3.24 5.35 -14.05
CA ASP A 153 -4.06 4.57 -13.13
C ASP A 153 -5.15 5.43 -12.49
N ALA A 154 -4.82 6.68 -12.10
CA ALA A 154 -5.79 7.61 -11.55
C ALA A 154 -6.91 7.95 -12.55
N THR A 155 -6.56 8.10 -13.84
CA THR A 155 -7.53 8.32 -14.92
C THR A 155 -8.53 7.15 -15.00
N VAL A 156 -8.03 5.91 -14.95
CA VAL A 156 -8.85 4.70 -14.99
C VAL A 156 -9.76 4.58 -13.77
N VAL A 157 -9.22 4.85 -12.57
CA VAL A 157 -9.99 4.81 -11.31
C VAL A 157 -11.13 5.83 -11.37
N LEU A 158 -10.86 7.06 -11.81
CA LEU A 158 -11.87 8.11 -11.92
C LEU A 158 -12.95 7.76 -12.96
N ALA A 159 -12.55 7.18 -14.10
CA ALA A 159 -13.47 6.75 -15.13
C ALA A 159 -14.43 5.64 -14.64
N ARG A 160 -13.92 4.68 -13.86
CA ARG A 160 -14.75 3.64 -13.21
C ARG A 160 -15.74 4.24 -12.21
N GLU A 161 -15.30 5.22 -11.44
CA GLU A 161 -16.16 5.91 -10.48
C GLU A 161 -17.26 6.74 -11.18
N ASP A 162 -16.92 7.39 -12.29
CA ASP A 162 -17.91 8.08 -13.12
C ASP A 162 -18.91 7.10 -13.75
N LEU A 163 -18.47 5.91 -14.16
CA LEU A 163 -19.34 4.86 -14.67
C LEU A 163 -20.31 4.36 -13.59
N ALA A 164 -19.79 4.03 -12.40
CA ALA A 164 -20.59 3.54 -11.28
C ALA A 164 -21.66 4.54 -10.84
N ALA A 165 -21.39 5.84 -10.98
CA ALA A 165 -22.33 6.91 -10.66
C ALA A 165 -23.21 7.35 -11.84
N GLY A 166 -23.23 6.62 -12.96
CA GLY A 166 -24.07 6.91 -14.13
C GLY A 166 -23.62 8.09 -14.98
N ARG A 167 -22.41 8.65 -14.75
CA ARG A 167 -21.82 9.73 -15.54
C ARG A 167 -21.13 9.18 -16.79
N VAL A 168 -21.89 8.53 -17.65
CA VAL A 168 -21.41 7.75 -18.80
C VAL A 168 -20.48 8.55 -19.73
N ALA A 169 -20.81 9.81 -20.02
CA ALA A 169 -19.98 10.67 -20.89
C ALA A 169 -18.59 10.96 -20.28
N ALA A 170 -18.53 11.23 -18.97
CA ALA A 170 -17.27 11.45 -18.26
C ALA A 170 -16.44 10.16 -18.18
N ALA A 171 -17.09 9.02 -17.89
CA ALA A 171 -16.43 7.71 -17.89
C ALA A 171 -15.81 7.39 -19.25
N ARG A 172 -16.55 7.60 -20.35
CA ARG A 172 -16.08 7.44 -21.72
C ARG A 172 -14.84 8.31 -21.99
N ALA A 173 -14.90 9.60 -21.65
CA ALA A 173 -13.77 10.51 -21.83
C ALA A 173 -12.53 10.05 -21.05
N GLY A 174 -12.71 9.60 -19.80
CA GLY A 174 -11.61 9.08 -18.98
C GLY A 174 -11.00 7.80 -19.56
N PHE A 175 -11.82 6.83 -19.97
CA PHE A 175 -11.30 5.61 -20.62
C PHE A 175 -10.62 5.89 -21.97
N ALA A 176 -11.16 6.81 -22.77
CA ALA A 176 -10.54 7.23 -24.02
C ALA A 176 -9.14 7.81 -23.78
N ALA A 177 -9.01 8.74 -22.83
CA ALA A 177 -7.73 9.34 -22.47
C ALA A 177 -6.71 8.28 -22.02
N ALA A 178 -7.14 7.31 -21.20
CA ALA A 178 -6.26 6.23 -20.73
C ALA A 178 -5.77 5.30 -21.87
N LEU A 179 -6.56 5.12 -22.94
CA LEU A 179 -6.19 4.29 -24.10
C LEU A 179 -5.32 5.04 -25.12
N LEU A 180 -5.50 6.35 -25.27
CA LEU A 180 -4.71 7.14 -26.23
C LEU A 180 -3.25 7.29 -25.79
N GLU A 181 -2.97 7.17 -24.49
CA GLU A 181 -1.62 7.31 -23.95
C GLU A 181 -0.81 5.99 -23.92
N ARG A 182 -1.40 4.82 -24.24
CA ARG A 182 -0.73 3.50 -24.10
C ARG A 182 -1.21 2.45 -25.10
N THR A 183 -0.35 1.45 -25.38
CA THR A 183 -0.82 0.15 -25.88
C THR A 183 -1.84 -0.43 -24.88
N PRO A 184 -3.06 -0.79 -25.29
CA PRO A 184 -4.09 -1.23 -24.37
C PRO A 184 -3.62 -2.41 -23.52
N SER A 185 -3.70 -2.30 -22.20
CA SER A 185 -3.42 -3.46 -21.35
C SER A 185 -4.47 -4.55 -21.60
N PRO A 186 -4.17 -5.85 -21.41
CA PRO A 186 -5.12 -6.93 -21.61
C PRO A 186 -6.44 -6.79 -20.83
N TRP A 187 -6.44 -6.03 -19.72
CA TRP A 187 -7.65 -5.75 -18.96
C TRP A 187 -8.47 -4.59 -19.56
N ALA A 188 -7.84 -3.59 -20.19
CA ALA A 188 -8.54 -2.49 -20.86
C ALA A 188 -9.31 -2.98 -22.11
N VAL A 189 -8.83 -4.06 -22.74
CA VAL A 189 -9.51 -4.75 -23.85
C VAL A 189 -10.64 -5.69 -23.38
N ARG A 190 -10.64 -6.08 -22.10
CA ARG A 190 -11.66 -6.96 -21.50
C ARG A 190 -12.78 -6.13 -20.85
N GLY A 191 -13.64 -5.54 -21.69
CA GLY A 191 -15.08 -5.56 -21.41
C GLY A 191 -15.81 -4.29 -20.95
N PHE A 192 -15.17 -3.17 -20.62
CA PHE A 192 -15.92 -1.93 -20.27
C PHE A 192 -15.44 -0.67 -20.97
N GLY A 193 -14.12 -0.46 -21.08
CA GLY A 193 -13.57 0.71 -21.76
C GLY A 193 -13.96 0.76 -23.24
N VAL A 194 -13.81 -0.35 -23.97
CA VAL A 194 -14.14 -0.43 -25.41
C VAL A 194 -15.65 -0.35 -25.69
N ALA A 195 -16.47 -0.98 -24.84
CA ALA A 195 -17.94 -0.93 -24.98
C ALA A 195 -18.49 0.50 -24.80
N LEU A 196 -17.78 1.32 -24.03
CA LEU A 196 -18.09 2.74 -23.84
C LEU A 196 -17.46 3.64 -24.90
N LEU A 197 -16.79 3.14 -25.94
CA LEU A 197 -16.17 3.98 -26.99
C LEU A 197 -16.89 3.91 -28.33
N THR A 198 -17.85 3.01 -28.50
CA THR A 198 -18.74 3.00 -29.66
C THR A 198 -19.73 4.16 -29.58
N PRO A 199 -19.88 4.98 -30.64
CA PRO A 199 -20.71 6.20 -30.66
C PRO A 199 -22.15 5.97 -30.19
#